data_AF-A0A0F4XVB8-F1
#
_entry.id   AF-A0A0F4XVB8-F1
#
_cell.length_a   1.000
_cell.length_b   1.000
_cell.length_c   1.000
_cell.angle_alpha   90.00
_cell.angle_beta   90.00
_cell.angle_gamma   90.00
#
_symmetry.space_group_name_H-M   'P 1'
#
loop_
_entity.id
_entity.type
_entity.pdbx_description
1 polymer ?
#
loop_
_entity_poly.entity_id
_entity_poly.type
_entity_poly.pdbx_seq_one_letter_code
_entity_poly.pdbx_strand_id
1 'polypeptide(L)'
;MDVRDEVQVAEAFKYVRSTGLNLHAVAACAGAAKTSAVHEQSEEDWDFIVNINLKGVWLTAKSAMTIFLKQGKGAFVAVGSDASVRGTSGYAA
;
A
#
# COMPACT_ATOMS: atom_id res chain seq x y z
N MET A 1 1.60 7.52 -9.99
CA MET A 1 1.82 6.07 -9.93
C MET A 1 0.62 5.44 -9.24
N ASP A 2 -0.04 4.49 -9.87
CA ASP A 2 -1.09 3.69 -9.23
C ASP A 2 -0.44 2.59 -8.38
N VAL A 3 -0.78 2.53 -7.09
CA VAL A 3 -0.22 1.52 -6.17
C VAL A 3 -0.77 0.11 -6.40
N ARG A 4 -1.89 -0.01 -7.13
CA ARG A 4 -2.50 -1.30 -7.47
C ARG A 4 -1.74 -2.04 -8.58
N ASP A 5 -0.90 -1.31 -9.32
CA ASP A 5 -0.16 -1.78 -10.49
C ASP A 5 1.31 -2.05 -10.13
N GLU A 6 1.70 -3.33 -10.16
CA GLU A 6 3.05 -3.78 -9.81
C GLU A 6 4.14 -3.15 -10.70
N VAL A 7 3.86 -2.97 -11.99
CA VAL A 7 4.84 -2.41 -12.92
C VAL A 7 5.10 -0.96 -12.57
N GLN A 8 4.04 -0.18 -12.36
CA GLN A 8 4.16 1.22 -11.95
C GLN A 8 4.90 1.38 -10.62
N VAL A 9 4.58 0.55 -9.62
CA VAL A 9 5.30 0.52 -8.34
C VAL A 9 6.77 0.21 -8.54
N ALA A 10 7.09 -0.84 -9.29
CA ALA A 10 8.47 -1.22 -9.55
C ALA A 10 9.27 -0.12 -10.28
N GLU A 11 8.65 0.58 -11.23
CA GLU A 11 9.28 1.70 -11.96
C GLU A 11 9.59 2.89 -11.03
N ALA A 12 8.70 3.24 -10.09
CA ALA A 12 9.02 4.30 -9.14
C ALA A 12 10.21 3.94 -8.24
N PHE A 13 10.30 2.69 -7.77
CA PHE A 13 11.46 2.25 -6.99
C PHE A 13 12.73 2.10 -7.84
N LYS A 14 12.62 1.78 -9.14
CA LYS A 14 13.74 1.87 -10.08
C LYS A 14 14.25 3.30 -10.19
N TYR A 15 13.36 4.28 -10.32
CA TYR A 15 13.72 5.69 -10.34
C TYR A 15 14.40 6.12 -9.03
N VAL A 16 13.88 5.72 -7.86
CA VAL A 16 14.53 6.01 -6.58
C VAL A 16 15.97 5.47 -6.56
N ARG A 17 16.19 4.23 -7.02
CA ARG A 17 17.55 3.66 -7.13
C ARG A 17 18.45 4.43 -8.09
N SER A 18 17.92 4.96 -9.19
CA SER A 18 18.73 5.68 -10.18
C SER A 18 19.23 7.04 -9.68
N THR A 19 18.64 7.59 -8.62
CA THR A 19 19.15 8.81 -7.97
C THR A 19 20.50 8.62 -7.29
N GLY A 20 20.89 7.38 -6.99
CA GLY A 20 22.11 7.06 -6.21
C GLY A 20 22.03 7.43 -4.73
N LEU A 21 20.90 7.96 -4.26
CA LEU A 21 20.68 8.31 -2.87
C LEU A 21 20.23 7.09 -2.05
N ASN A 22 20.55 7.10 -0.76
CA ASN A 22 20.05 6.10 0.17
C ASN A 22 18.55 6.33 0.42
N LEU A 23 17.75 5.27 0.26
CA LEU A 23 16.35 5.28 0.69
C LEU A 23 16.29 4.95 2.19
N HIS A 24 16.06 5.95 3.03
CA HIS A 24 16.05 5.76 4.49
C HIS A 24 14.71 5.22 5.00
N ALA A 25 13.60 5.69 4.44
CA ALA A 25 12.27 5.33 4.88
C ALA A 25 11.28 5.32 3.72
N VAL A 26 10.26 4.48 3.83
CA VAL A 26 9.09 4.45 2.96
C VAL A 26 7.85 4.44 3.83
N ALA A 27 6.89 5.30 3.51
CA ALA A 27 5.57 5.30 4.11
C ALA A 27 4.53 4.94 3.05
N ALA A 28 3.88 3.78 3.21
CA ALA A 28 2.76 3.38 2.38
C ALA A 28 1.48 4.03 2.92
N CYS A 29 1.18 5.23 2.40
CA CYS A 29 0.07 6.08 2.85
C CYS A 29 -1.12 6.11 1.88
N ALA A 30 -0.98 5.55 0.67
CA ALA A 30 -2.08 5.51 -0.28
C ALA A 30 -3.21 4.64 0.28
N GLY A 31 -4.41 5.19 0.33
CA GLY A 31 -5.59 4.52 0.85
C GLY A 31 -6.86 5.13 0.28
N ALA A 32 -7.93 4.33 0.22
CA ALA A 32 -9.26 4.75 -0.17
C ALA A 32 -10.31 4.09 0.73
N ALA A 33 -11.50 4.68 0.77
CA ALA A 33 -12.63 4.11 1.49
C ALA A 33 -13.88 4.20 0.62
N LYS A 34 -14.67 3.12 0.61
CA LYS A 34 -16.08 3.15 0.22
C LYS A 34 -16.88 2.49 1.32
N THR A 35 -18.02 3.08 1.63
CA THR A 35 -18.86 2.62 2.75
C THR A 35 -20.16 2.02 2.24
N SER A 36 -20.54 0.88 2.78
CA SER A 36 -21.85 0.26 2.54
C SER A 36 -22.22 -0.72 3.65
N ALA A 37 -23.48 -1.14 3.70
CA ALA A 37 -23.83 -2.34 4.45
C ALA A 37 -23.16 -3.56 3.81
N VAL A 38 -22.66 -4.50 4.62
CA VAL A 38 -21.88 -5.67 4.15
C VAL A 38 -22.59 -6.46 3.04
N HIS A 39 -23.91 -6.59 3.11
CA HIS A 39 -24.70 -7.34 2.12
C HIS A 39 -25.05 -6.54 0.86
N GLU A 40 -24.76 -5.24 0.83
CA GLU A 40 -24.95 -4.33 -0.30
C GLU A 40 -23.62 -3.97 -0.97
N GLN A 41 -22.48 -4.30 -0.35
CA GLN A 41 -21.15 -4.03 -0.89
C GLN A 41 -20.97 -4.79 -2.21
N SER A 42 -20.67 -4.06 -3.29
CA SER A 42 -20.29 -4.70 -4.55
C SER A 42 -18.89 -5.30 -4.46
N GLU A 43 -18.66 -6.39 -5.20
CA GLU A 43 -17.34 -7.00 -5.32
C GLU A 43 -16.33 -6.02 -5.95
N GLU A 44 -16.77 -5.18 -6.89
CA GLU A 44 -15.94 -4.12 -7.48
C GLU A 44 -15.44 -3.13 -6.42
N ASP A 45 -16.31 -2.70 -5.51
CA ASP A 45 -15.94 -1.76 -4.45
C ASP A 45 -15.05 -2.42 -3.40
N TRP A 46 -15.31 -3.69 -3.08
CA TRP A 46 -14.44 -4.51 -2.24
C TRP A 46 -13.03 -4.61 -2.84
N ASP A 47 -12.94 -5.07 -4.08
CA ASP A 47 -11.67 -5.23 -4.79
C ASP A 47 -10.94 -3.91 -4.94
N PHE A 48 -11.66 -2.81 -5.20
CA PHE A 48 -11.06 -1.49 -5.26
C PHE A 48 -10.35 -1.13 -3.95
N ILE A 49 -11.01 -1.29 -2.80
CA ILE A 49 -10.43 -0.99 -1.48
C ILE A 49 -9.27 -1.93 -1.18
N VAL A 50 -9.46 -3.25 -1.33
CA VAL A 50 -8.43 -4.26 -1.01
C VAL A 50 -7.20 -4.09 -1.90
N ASN A 51 -7.39 -3.78 -3.19
CA ASN A 51 -6.27 -3.57 -4.11
C ASN A 51 -5.45 -2.33 -3.76
N ILE A 52 -6.06 -1.26 -3.23
CA ILE A 52 -5.34 -0.05 -2.81
C ILE A 52 -4.71 -0.26 -1.43
N ASN A 53 -5.54 -0.56 -0.42
CA ASN A 53 -5.17 -0.49 0.99
C ASN A 53 -4.35 -1.69 1.45
N LEU A 54 -4.47 -2.85 0.78
CA LEU A 54 -3.76 -4.07 1.15
C LEU A 54 -2.71 -4.43 0.09
N LYS A 55 -3.15 -4.73 -1.14
CA LYS A 55 -2.24 -5.14 -2.21
C LYS A 55 -1.24 -4.03 -2.55
N GLY A 56 -1.68 -2.77 -2.62
CA GLY A 56 -0.80 -1.65 -2.90
C GLY A 56 0.27 -1.42 -1.83
N VAL A 57 -0.09 -1.60 -0.55
CA VAL A 57 0.88 -1.59 0.56
C VAL A 57 1.88 -2.72 0.41
N TRP A 58 1.41 -3.94 0.11
CA TRP A 58 2.28 -5.11 -0.12
C TRP A 58 3.23 -4.92 -1.30
N LEU A 59 2.75 -4.43 -2.45
CA LEU A 59 3.57 -4.14 -3.63
C LEU A 59 4.65 -3.10 -3.31
N THR A 60 4.27 -2.04 -2.58
CA THR A 60 5.21 -1.00 -2.12
C THR A 60 6.28 -1.60 -1.20
N ALA A 61 5.88 -2.43 -0.24
CA ALA A 61 6.80 -3.13 0.66
C ALA A 61 7.74 -4.06 -0.10
N LYS A 62 7.21 -4.86 -1.04
CA LYS A 62 7.96 -5.78 -1.90
C LYS A 62 9.07 -5.02 -2.64
N SER A 63 8.74 -3.90 -3.28
CA SER A 63 9.74 -3.10 -4.01
C SER A 63 10.74 -2.41 -3.07
N ALA A 64 10.29 -1.82 -1.96
CA ALA A 64 11.17 -1.18 -0.98
C ALA A 64 12.18 -2.17 -0.37
N MET A 65 11.74 -3.39 -0.06
CA MET A 65 12.57 -4.39 0.60
C MET A 65 13.77 -4.81 -0.24
N THR A 66 13.65 -4.83 -1.58
CA THR A 66 14.79 -5.09 -2.48
C THR A 66 15.93 -4.08 -2.28
N ILE A 67 15.60 -2.83 -1.95
CA ILE A 67 16.59 -1.77 -1.68
C ILE A 67 17.12 -1.91 -0.26
N PHE A 68 16.24 -2.07 0.72
CA PHE A 68 16.63 -2.13 2.14
C PHE A 68 17.55 -3.31 2.44
N LEU A 69 17.26 -4.48 1.88
CA LEU A 69 18.13 -5.66 2.05
C LEU A 69 19.52 -5.42 1.45
N LYS A 70 19.63 -4.75 0.30
CA LYS A 70 20.92 -4.42 -0.32
C LYS A 70 21.67 -3.35 0.47
N GLN A 71 20.97 -2.35 1.01
CA GLN A 71 21.55 -1.28 1.82
C GLN A 71 21.91 -1.74 3.25
N GLY A 72 21.35 -2.85 3.72
CA GLY A 72 21.44 -3.33 5.11
C GLY A 72 20.68 -2.46 6.12
N LYS A 73 19.88 -1.49 5.66
CA LYS A 73 19.10 -0.57 6.50
C LYS A 73 17.92 0.03 5.74
N GLY A 74 16.88 0.39 6.49
CA GLY A 74 15.69 1.10 6.02
C GLY A 74 14.55 0.96 7.02
N ALA A 75 13.58 1.85 6.94
CA ALA A 75 12.34 1.79 7.71
C ALA A 75 11.13 1.74 6.78
N PHE A 76 10.15 0.89 7.10
CA PHE A 76 8.89 0.81 6.37
C PHE A 76 7.73 1.07 7.35
N VAL A 77 6.83 1.98 6.98
CA VAL A 77 5.61 2.27 7.73
C VAL A 77 4.41 2.04 6.82
N ALA A 78 3.51 1.15 7.21
CA ALA A 78 2.19 1.01 6.61
C ALA A 78 1.19 1.82 7.45
N VAL A 79 0.41 2.68 6.80
CA VAL A 79 -0.65 3.43 7.47
C VAL A 79 -1.89 2.55 7.59
N GLY A 80 -2.26 2.20 8.82
CA GLY A 80 -3.53 1.53 9.13
C GLY A 80 -4.61 2.50 9.58
N SER A 81 -5.69 1.97 10.15
CA SER A 81 -6.81 2.74 10.72
C SER A 81 -7.24 2.11 12.04
N ASP A 82 -7.86 2.89 12.92
CA ASP A 82 -8.55 2.38 14.11
C ASP A 82 -9.71 1.43 13.75
N ALA A 83 -10.31 1.60 12.57
CA ALA A 83 -11.35 0.72 12.04
C ALA A 83 -10.87 -0.74 11.88
N SER A 84 -9.58 -0.98 11.59
CA SER A 84 -9.06 -2.36 11.49
C SER A 84 -8.87 -3.04 12.85
N VAL A 85 -8.84 -2.26 13.94
CA VAL A 85 -8.65 -2.77 15.30
C VAL A 85 -9.99 -2.99 15.99
N ARG A 86 -10.97 -2.11 15.76
CA ARG A 86 -12.25 -2.10 16.50
C ARG A 86 -13.46 -2.44 15.64
N GLY A 87 -13.33 -2.40 14.32
CA GLY A 87 -14.46 -2.42 13.38
C GLY A 87 -15.22 -1.10 13.40
N THR A 88 -15.74 -0.70 12.24
CA THR A 88 -16.58 0.50 12.08
C THR A 88 -17.74 0.19 11.16
N SER A 89 -18.97 0.54 11.55
CA SER A 89 -20.15 0.37 10.70
C SER A 89 -19.96 1.06 9.35
N GLY A 90 -20.25 0.34 8.27
CA GLY A 90 -20.04 0.84 6.90
C GLY A 90 -18.66 0.51 6.31
N TYR A 91 -17.67 0.10 7.10
CA TYR A 91 -16.31 -0.22 6.64
C TYR A 91 -16.08 -1.73 6.66
N ALA A 92 -16.56 -2.40 5.62
CA ALA A 92 -16.46 -3.85 5.50
C ALA A 92 -15.06 -4.34 5.10
N ALA A 93 -14.36 -3.53 4.29
CA ALA A 93 -13.04 -3.83 3.72
C ALA A 93 -11.89 -3.17 4.50
#